data_AF-A0A0M9CG47-F1
#
_entry.id   AF-A0A0M9CG47-F1
#
_cell.length_a   1.000
_cell.length_b   1.000
_cell.length_c   1.000
_cell.angle_alpha   90.00
_cell.angle_beta   90.00
_cell.angle_gamma   90.00
#
_symmetry.space_group_name_H-M   'P 1'
#
loop_
_entity.id
_entity.type
_entity.pdbx_description
1 polymer ?
#
loop_
_entity_poly.entity_id
_entity_poly.type
_entity_poly.pdbx_seq_one_letter_code
_entity_poly.pdbx_strand_id
1 'polypeptide(L)' 'MGVTIYLGYLLGQWLDVKFETTYLEKTITLLSIFLAIYTLIKQANKVND' A
#
# COMPACT_ATOMS: atom_id res chain seq x y z
N MET A 1 -3.60 -8.34 -3.82
CA MET A 1 -4.02 -8.00 -2.43
C MET A 1 -2.84 -7.87 -1.48
N GLY A 2 -2.28 -8.96 -0.94
CA GLY A 2 -1.24 -8.88 0.10
C GLY A 2 0.07 -8.25 -0.37
N VAL A 3 0.48 -8.52 -1.62
CA VAL A 3 1.72 -7.99 -2.21
C VAL A 3 1.71 -6.45 -2.29
N THR A 4 0.58 -5.85 -2.62
CA THR A 4 0.42 -4.39 -2.72
C THR A 4 0.56 -3.72 -1.35
N ILE A 5 0.01 -4.33 -0.30
CA ILE A 5 0.11 -3.83 1.08
C ILE A 5 1.55 -3.99 1.59
N TYR A 6 2.19 -5.12 1.31
CA TYR A 6 3.58 -5.38 1.71
C TYR A 6 4.57 -4.43 1.03
N LEU A 7 4.40 -4.15 -0.27
CA LEU A 7 5.19 -3.13 -0.98
C LEU A 7 5.01 -1.75 -0.35
N GLY A 8 3.77 -1.42 0.02
CA GLY A 8 3.45 -0.21 0.78
C GLY A 8 4.18 -0.09 2.10
N TYR A 9 4.12 -1.15 2.91
CA TYR A 9 4.80 -1.22 4.19
C TYR A 9 6.32 -1.05 4.05
N LEU A 10 6.94 -1.77 3.11
CA LEU A 10 8.39 -1.70 2.87
C LEU A 10 8.82 -0.30 2.39
N LEU A 11 8.00 0.33 1.54
CA LEU A 11 8.25 1.68 1.04
C LEU A 11 8.08 2.72 2.16
N GLY A 12 7.08 2.54 3.02
CA GLY A 12 6.86 3.37 4.21
C GLY A 12 8.01 3.27 5.20
N GLN A 13 8.51 2.06 5.45
CA GLN A 13 9.63 1.81 6.36
C GLN A 13 10.95 2.39 5.81
N TRP A 14 11.20 2.24 4.50
CA TRP A 14 12.36 2.86 3.85
C TRP A 14 12.31 4.40 3.93
N LEU A 15 11.11 4.98 3.83
CA LEU A 15 10.91 6.41 3.94
C LEU A 15 11.10 6.89 5.39
N ASP A 16 10.60 6.17 6.38
CA ASP A 16 10.82 6.50 7.80
C ASP A 16 12.31 6.43 8.16
N VAL A 17 13.07 5.44 7.66
CA VAL A 17 14.52 5.37 7.86
C VAL A 17 15.25 6.54 7.19
N LYS A 18 14.81 6.98 6.02
CA LYS A 18 15.47 8.05 5.27
C LYS A 18 15.17 9.45 5.82
N PHE A 19 14.00 9.64 6.42
CA PHE A 19 13.55 10.93 6.95
C PHE A 19 13.60 11.02 8.49
N GLU A 20 14.05 9.95 9.17
CA GLU A 20 14.02 9.78 10.65
C GLU A 20 12.64 10.10 11.26
N THR A 21 11.59 9.96 10.46
CA THR A 21 10.21 10.09 10.90
C THR A 21 9.71 8.73 11.38
N THR A 22 8.63 8.72 12.16
CA THR A 22 7.99 7.47 12.63
C THR A 22 6.52 7.38 12.19
N TYR A 23 6.10 8.31 11.34
CA TYR A 23 4.71 8.50 10.92
C TYR A 23 4.51 8.29 9.42
N LEU A 24 5.58 8.26 8.62
CA LEU A 24 5.45 8.01 7.18
C LEU A 24 5.11 6.55 6.93
N GLU A 25 5.65 5.60 7.72
CA GLU A 25 5.30 4.19 7.61
C GLU A 25 3.78 3.98 7.74
N LYS A 26 3.17 4.51 8.81
CA LYS A 26 1.71 4.40 9.03
C LYS A 26 0.90 5.05 7.91
N THR A 27 1.32 6.23 7.46
CA THR A 27 0.61 6.98 6.41
C THR A 27 0.67 6.24 5.07
N ILE A 28 1.84 5.77 4.67
CA ILE A 28 2.07 5.04 3.41
C ILE A 28 1.38 3.67 3.45
N THR A 29 1.42 2.98 4.59
CA THR A 29 0.74 1.69 4.76
C THR A 29 -0.77 1.85 4.62
N LEU A 30 -1.37 2.89 5.21
CA LEU A 30 -2.79 3.20 5.07
C LEU A 30 -3.17 3.51 3.60
N LEU A 31 -2.35 4.30 2.91
CA LEU A 31 -2.50 4.58 1.48
C LEU A 31 -2.43 3.30 0.63
N SER A 32 -1.55 2.38 1.00
CA SER A 32 -1.35 1.12 0.30
C SER A 32 -2.52 0.15 0.51
N ILE A 33 -3.17 0.19 1.68
CA ILE A 33 -4.43 -0.53 1.91
C ILE A 33 -5.53 0.02 0.97
N PHE A 34 -5.66 1.35 0.85
CA PHE A 34 -6.59 1.97 -0.10
C PHE A 34 -6.33 1.53 -1.54
N LEU A 35 -5.07 1.55 -1.97
CA LEU A 35 -4.68 1.07 -3.31
C LEU A 35 -4.94 -0.42 -3.51
N ALA A 36 -4.73 -1.24 -2.49
CA ALA A 36 -5.01 -2.68 -2.54
C ALA A 36 -6.50 -2.97 -2.71
N ILE A 37 -7.37 -2.21 -2.02
CA ILE A 37 -8.83 -2.32 -2.17
C ILE A 37 -9.28 -1.82 -3.55
N TYR A 38 -8.72 -0.72 -4.04
CA TYR A 38 -9.03 -0.22 -5.38
C TYR A 38 -8.62 -1.20 -6.49
N THR A 39 -7.40 -1.74 -6.40
CA THR A 39 -6.92 -2.74 -7.36
C THR A 39 -7.72 -4.03 -7.30
N LEU A 40 -8.20 -4.43 -6.12
CA LEU A 40 -9.14 -5.53 -5.97
C LEU A 40 -10.44 -5.32 -6.71
N ILE A 41 -11.09 -4.17 -6.52
CA ILE A 41 -12.35 -3.83 -7.19
C ILE A 41 -12.15 -3.84 -8.71
N LYS A 42 -11.05 -3.25 -9.18
CA LYS A 42 -10.70 -3.23 -10.60
C LYS A 42 -10.42 -4.63 -11.14
N GLN A 43 -9.75 -5.48 -10.37
CA GLN A 43 -9.43 -6.86 -10.76
C GLN A 43 -10.68 -7.74 -10.79
N ALA A 44 -11.59 -7.57 -9.83
CA ALA A 44 -12.88 -8.26 -9.82
C ALA A 44 -13.75 -7.85 -11.02
N ASN A 45 -13.83 -6.55 -11.34
CA ASN A 45 -14.59 -6.08 -12.51
C ASN A 45 -13.99 -6.57 -13.84
N LYS A 46 -12.66 -6.72 -13.93
CA LYS A 46 -11.97 -7.18 -15.15
C LYS A 46 -12.07 -8.69 -15.38
N VAL A 47 -12.39 -9.48 -14.35
CA VAL A 47 -12.64 -10.93 -14.48
C VAL A 47 -14.05 -11.24 -15.00
N ASN A 48 -14.95 -10.24 -14.98
CA ASN A 48 -16.33 -10.37 -15.44
C ASN A 48 -16.53 -9.95 -16.92
N ASP A 49 -15.45 -9.81 -17.67
CA ASP A 49 -15.41 -9.58 -19.13
C ASP A 49 -14.71 -10.79 -19.79
#